data_AF-A0A834WL03-F1
#
_entry.id   AF-A0A834WL03-F1
#
_cell.length_a   1.000
_cell.length_b   1.000
_cell.length_c   1.000
_cell.angle_alpha   90.00
_cell.angle_beta   90.00
_cell.angle_gamma   90.00
#
_symmetry.space_group_name_H-M   'P 1'
#
loop_
_entity.id
_entity.type
_entity.pdbx_description
1 polymer ?
#
loop_
_entity_poly.entity_id
_entity_poly.type
_entity_poly.pdbx_seq_one_letter_code
_entity_poly.pdbx_strand_id
1 'polypeptide(L)'
;MKEVRLAWKEGQRPAWMPEECLHELGNVWLTEEYQNKQLQNKQNRASAKGGSLHTCGSITISEHKRRMMVATGKEPSLPKLFLKTHKKKGTGEFVDKRSTEVVVTTQPSSWFHPEIEKEIERRMARANEESNAAIKQLQENYRKEIDELKKLIISSRNQHEQDDEASK
;
A
#
# COMPACT_ATOMS: atom_id res chain seq x y z
N MET A 1 15.47 -1.65 -29.89
CA MET A 1 15.65 -0.35 -30.59
C MET A 1 17.07 0.23 -30.49
N LYS A 2 17.68 0.34 -29.29
CA LYS A 2 19.07 0.85 -29.17
C LYS A 2 20.07 -0.01 -29.95
N GLU A 3 19.96 -1.33 -29.82
CA GLU A 3 20.80 -2.31 -30.52
C GLU A 3 20.65 -2.23 -32.03
N VAL A 4 19.41 -2.12 -32.53
CA VAL A 4 19.12 -1.99 -33.97
C VAL A 4 19.75 -0.72 -34.56
N ARG A 5 19.69 0.40 -33.83
CA ARG A 5 20.29 1.65 -34.27
C ARG A 5 21.82 1.63 -34.21
N LEU A 6 22.41 0.93 -33.24
CA LEU A 6 23.86 0.75 -33.16
C LEU A 6 24.35 -0.14 -34.30
N ALA A 7 23.69 -1.27 -34.51
CA ALA A 7 23.98 -2.17 -35.64
C ALA A 7 23.94 -1.42 -36.97
N TRP A 8 22.88 -0.64 -37.22
CA TRP A 8 22.79 0.19 -38.43
C TRP A 8 23.96 1.16 -38.60
N LYS A 9 24.38 1.85 -37.52
CA LYS A 9 25.54 2.76 -37.55
C LYS A 9 26.85 2.03 -37.86
N GLU A 10 26.95 0.77 -37.48
CA GLU A 10 28.11 -0.10 -37.71
C GLU A 10 28.01 -0.85 -39.04
N GLY A 11 26.99 -0.57 -39.87
CA GLY A 11 26.74 -1.27 -41.14
C GLY A 11 26.25 -2.70 -40.96
N GLN A 12 25.80 -3.06 -39.76
CA GLN A 12 25.29 -4.39 -39.42
C GLN A 12 23.76 -4.40 -39.43
N ARG A 13 23.20 -5.55 -39.81
CA ARG A 13 21.75 -5.78 -39.80
C ARG A 13 21.38 -6.98 -38.92
N PRO A 14 20.36 -6.85 -38.05
CA PRO A 14 19.77 -8.00 -37.36
C PRO A 14 19.16 -9.01 -38.33
N ALA A 15 19.42 -10.30 -38.13
CA ALA A 15 18.97 -11.37 -39.03
C ALA A 15 17.44 -11.38 -39.30
N TRP A 16 16.65 -10.97 -38.31
CA TRP A 16 15.18 -10.95 -38.36
C TRP A 16 14.57 -9.76 -39.09
N MET A 17 15.34 -8.72 -39.44
CA MET A 17 14.81 -7.50 -40.06
C MET A 17 15.26 -7.40 -41.52
N PRO A 18 14.37 -7.23 -42.51
CA PRO A 18 14.76 -7.02 -43.91
C PRO A 18 15.67 -5.80 -44.10
N GLU A 19 16.51 -5.85 -45.13
CA GLU A 19 17.48 -4.79 -45.44
C GLU A 19 16.76 -3.48 -45.82
N GLU A 20 15.71 -3.60 -46.61
CA GLU A 20 14.89 -2.49 -47.09
C GLU A 20 14.26 -1.74 -45.91
N CYS A 21 13.71 -2.47 -44.94
CA CYS A 21 13.13 -1.89 -43.73
C CYS A 21 14.19 -1.17 -42.88
N LEU A 22 15.40 -1.74 -42.77
CA LEU A 22 16.49 -1.11 -42.01
C LEU A 22 16.96 0.18 -42.69
N HIS A 23 17.06 0.17 -44.02
CA HIS A 23 17.44 1.34 -44.80
C HIS A 23 16.39 2.47 -44.67
N GLU A 24 15.10 2.16 -44.83
CA GLU A 24 14.02 3.13 -44.62
C GLU A 24 14.03 3.72 -43.20
N LEU A 25 14.22 2.88 -42.19
CA LEU A 25 14.30 3.32 -40.79
C LEU A 25 15.53 4.20 -40.53
N GLY A 26 16.66 3.86 -41.16
CA GLY A 26 17.88 4.67 -41.17
C GLY A 26 17.64 6.07 -41.74
N ASN A 27 16.93 6.14 -42.88
CA ASN A 27 16.56 7.42 -43.50
C ASN A 27 15.69 8.27 -42.57
N VAL A 28 14.71 7.66 -41.88
CA VAL A 28 13.91 8.35 -40.87
C VAL A 28 14.77 8.87 -39.71
N TRP A 29 15.78 8.12 -39.26
CA TRP A 29 16.66 8.60 -38.18
C TRP A 29 17.57 9.76 -38.56
N LEU A 30 17.81 9.94 -39.87
CA LEU A 30 18.59 11.04 -40.41
C LEU A 30 17.76 12.30 -40.63
N THR A 31 16.42 12.22 -40.62
CA THR A 31 15.57 13.41 -40.77
C THR A 31 15.77 14.37 -39.61
N GLU A 32 15.73 15.67 -39.93
CA GLU A 32 15.85 16.73 -38.93
C GLU A 32 14.74 16.64 -37.89
N GLU A 33 13.51 16.32 -38.31
CA GLU A 33 12.35 16.14 -37.44
C GLU A 33 12.63 15.07 -36.36
N TYR A 34 13.16 13.91 -36.75
CA TYR A 34 13.46 12.84 -35.81
C TYR A 34 14.58 13.24 -34.85
N GLN A 35 15.63 13.89 -35.35
CA GLN A 35 16.76 14.35 -34.53
C GLN A 35 16.30 15.39 -33.49
N ASN A 36 15.50 16.36 -33.91
CA ASN A 36 14.93 17.39 -33.03
C ASN A 36 14.05 16.76 -31.95
N LYS A 37 13.17 15.82 -32.32
CA LYS A 37 12.32 15.08 -31.37
C LYS A 37 13.15 14.22 -30.42
N GLN A 38 14.23 13.60 -30.91
CA GLN A 38 15.13 12.81 -30.09
C GLN A 38 15.89 13.66 -29.07
N LEU A 39 16.39 14.83 -29.48
CA LEU A 39 17.07 15.79 -28.61
C LEU A 39 16.12 16.35 -27.56
N GLN A 40 14.92 16.77 -27.97
CA GLN A 40 13.88 17.25 -27.06
C GLN A 40 13.50 16.18 -26.03
N ASN A 41 13.29 14.94 -26.46
CA ASN A 41 13.00 13.84 -25.53
C ASN A 41 14.17 13.52 -24.58
N LYS A 42 15.42 13.67 -25.05
CA LYS A 42 16.60 13.53 -24.19
C LYS A 42 16.65 14.65 -23.14
N GLN A 43 16.39 15.90 -23.55
CA GLN A 43 16.30 17.05 -22.67
C GLN A 43 15.15 16.90 -21.68
N ASN A 44 13.96 16.46 -22.10
CA ASN A 44 12.81 16.23 -21.22
C ASN A 44 13.09 15.17 -20.16
N ARG A 45 13.79 14.08 -20.51
CA ARG A 45 14.20 13.05 -19.53
C ARG A 45 15.30 13.52 -18.58
N ALA A 46 16.18 14.41 -19.05
CA ALA A 46 17.22 15.02 -18.21
C ALA A 46 16.68 16.22 -17.41
N SER A 47 15.55 16.78 -17.83
CA SER A 47 14.94 17.94 -17.22
C SER A 47 14.44 17.57 -15.84
N ALA A 48 14.76 18.42 -14.87
CA ALA A 48 14.13 18.33 -13.58
C ALA A 48 12.61 18.58 -13.71
N LYS A 49 12.13 19.46 -14.61
CA LYS A 49 10.77 20.06 -14.63
C LYS A 49 9.55 19.11 -14.79
N GLY A 50 9.69 17.78 -14.77
CA GLY A 50 8.58 16.81 -14.89
C GLY A 50 7.88 16.42 -13.58
N GLY A 51 6.94 15.48 -13.64
CA GLY A 51 6.32 14.89 -12.44
C GLY A 51 7.31 14.07 -11.61
N SER A 52 6.94 13.79 -10.35
CA SER A 52 7.69 12.89 -9.47
C SER A 52 7.83 11.50 -10.10
N LEU A 53 9.01 10.89 -10.00
CA LEU A 53 9.18 9.50 -10.42
C LEU A 53 8.44 8.55 -9.47
N HIS A 54 7.96 7.42 -9.98
CA HIS A 54 7.30 6.37 -9.19
C HIS A 54 7.96 5.01 -9.44
N THR A 55 7.92 4.12 -8.44
CA THR A 55 8.52 2.77 -8.50
C THR A 55 7.56 1.68 -8.97
N CYS A 56 6.35 2.03 -9.37
CA CYS A 56 5.27 1.06 -9.60
C CYS A 56 5.42 0.27 -10.91
N GLY A 57 6.42 0.58 -11.75
CA GLY A 57 6.61 -0.07 -13.04
C GLY A 57 5.36 0.08 -13.91
N SER A 58 4.84 -1.04 -14.41
CA SER A 58 3.59 -1.10 -15.20
C SER A 58 2.31 -1.15 -14.36
N ILE A 59 2.41 -1.18 -13.02
CA ILE A 59 1.26 -1.23 -12.14
C ILE A 59 0.78 0.18 -11.84
N THR A 60 -0.51 0.43 -12.00
CA THR A 60 -1.10 1.74 -11.75
C THR A 60 -1.15 2.05 -10.25
N ILE A 61 -1.15 3.33 -9.90
CA ILE A 61 -1.32 3.79 -8.52
C ILE A 61 -2.67 3.31 -7.95
N SER A 62 -3.73 3.29 -8.76
CA SER A 62 -5.05 2.76 -8.37
C SER A 62 -5.01 1.28 -8.00
N GLU A 63 -4.24 0.48 -8.74
CA GLU A 63 -4.04 -0.93 -8.40
C GLU A 63 -3.24 -1.09 -7.11
N HIS A 64 -2.21 -0.25 -6.90
CA HIS A 64 -1.51 -0.20 -5.61
C HIS A 64 -2.45 0.15 -4.44
N LYS A 65 -3.34 1.13 -4.63
CA LYS A 65 -4.37 1.51 -3.66
C LYS A 65 -5.31 0.34 -3.36
N ARG A 66 -5.81 -0.35 -4.38
CA ARG A 66 -6.67 -1.54 -4.23
C ARG A 66 -5.96 -2.64 -3.45
N ARG A 67 -4.71 -2.95 -3.78
CA ARG A 67 -3.91 -3.98 -3.07
C ARG A 67 -3.67 -3.61 -1.61
N MET A 68 -3.41 -2.34 -1.31
CA MET A 68 -3.27 -1.86 0.07
C MET A 68 -4.58 -1.98 0.85
N MET A 69 -5.71 -1.66 0.21
CA MET A 69 -7.03 -1.82 0.81
C MET A 69 -7.34 -3.29 1.13
N VAL A 70 -7.08 -4.21 0.21
CA VAL A 70 -7.26 -5.65 0.44
C VAL A 70 -6.35 -6.15 1.58
N ALA A 71 -5.09 -5.70 1.62
CA ALA A 71 -4.14 -6.13 2.65
C ALA A 71 -4.44 -5.57 4.05
N THR A 72 -5.01 -4.36 4.14
CA THR A 72 -5.21 -3.65 5.43
C THR A 72 -6.67 -3.67 5.88
N GLY A 73 -7.61 -4.06 5.01
CA GLY A 73 -9.05 -3.92 5.21
C GLY A 73 -9.54 -2.47 5.23
N LYS A 74 -8.69 -1.49 4.92
CA LYS A 74 -8.97 -0.04 5.01
C LYS A 74 -8.35 0.69 3.84
N GLU A 75 -9.02 1.73 3.36
CA GLU A 75 -8.50 2.59 2.30
C GLU A 75 -7.22 3.30 2.77
N PRO A 76 -6.11 3.25 1.99
CA PRO A 76 -4.90 3.95 2.37
C PRO A 76 -5.06 5.46 2.20
N SER A 77 -4.54 6.23 3.15
CA SER A 77 -4.45 7.68 3.01
C SER A 77 -3.54 8.06 1.84
N LEU A 78 -3.75 9.25 1.26
CA LEU A 78 -2.95 9.75 0.15
C LEU A 78 -1.44 9.80 0.47
N PRO A 79 -0.98 10.26 1.66
CA PRO A 79 0.43 10.22 2.01
C PRO A 79 0.98 8.79 2.09
N LYS A 80 0.20 7.84 2.63
CA LYS A 80 0.63 6.43 2.75
C LYS A 80 0.76 5.77 1.38
N LEU A 81 -0.18 6.05 0.47
CA LEU A 81 -0.12 5.61 -0.91
C LEU A 81 1.07 6.26 -1.66
N PHE A 82 1.33 7.54 -1.42
CA PHE A 82 2.46 8.27 -2.01
C PHE A 82 3.80 7.65 -1.58
N LEU A 83 4.01 7.47 -0.26
CA LEU A 83 5.21 6.84 0.28
C LEU A 83 5.43 5.43 -0.27
N LYS A 84 4.35 4.66 -0.47
CA LYS A 84 4.44 3.31 -1.04
C LYS A 84 4.91 3.31 -2.49
N THR A 85 4.51 4.31 -3.26
CA THR A 85 4.72 4.38 -4.72
C THR A 85 5.94 5.19 -5.13
N HIS A 86 6.51 6.01 -4.22
CA HIS A 86 7.63 6.93 -4.51
C HIS A 86 8.89 6.62 -3.69
N LYS A 87 8.92 5.50 -2.96
CA LYS A 87 10.12 4.99 -2.27
C LYS A 87 10.66 3.73 -2.92
N LYS A 88 11.98 3.58 -2.91
CA LYS A 88 12.69 2.39 -3.38
C LYS A 88 12.47 1.23 -2.40
N LYS A 89 12.18 0.05 -2.93
CA LYS A 89 12.11 -1.19 -2.14
C LYS A 89 13.53 -1.54 -1.65
N GLY A 90 13.68 -1.83 -0.37
CA GLY A 90 14.99 -2.14 0.25
C GLY A 90 15.56 -0.94 1.02
N THR A 91 15.90 0.15 0.32
CA THR A 91 16.50 1.33 0.97
C THR A 91 15.49 2.23 1.67
N GLY A 92 14.23 2.25 1.20
CA GLY A 92 13.20 3.15 1.75
C GLY A 92 13.40 4.63 1.41
N GLU A 93 14.42 4.94 0.61
CA GLU A 93 14.71 6.28 0.11
C GLU A 93 13.73 6.68 -0.99
N PHE A 94 13.51 7.98 -1.14
CA PHE A 94 12.78 8.52 -2.27
C PHE A 94 13.51 8.28 -3.59
N VAL A 95 12.76 8.08 -4.66
CA VAL A 95 13.33 7.87 -6.00
C VAL A 95 13.94 9.12 -6.60
N ASP A 96 13.44 10.29 -6.22
CA ASP A 96 13.92 11.59 -6.66
C ASP A 96 13.77 12.63 -5.54
N LYS A 97 14.49 13.75 -5.66
CA LYS A 97 14.44 14.85 -4.69
C LYS A 97 13.04 15.46 -4.59
N ARG A 98 12.26 15.42 -5.67
CA ARG A 98 10.90 15.94 -5.75
C ARG A 98 9.92 15.17 -4.89
N SER A 99 10.03 13.84 -4.84
CA SER A 99 9.20 13.05 -3.93
C SER A 99 9.43 13.46 -2.48
N THR A 100 10.66 13.83 -2.13
CA THR A 100 10.99 14.41 -0.82
C THR A 100 10.31 15.76 -0.62
N GLU A 101 10.42 16.67 -1.59
CA GLU A 101 9.79 18.00 -1.54
C GLU A 101 8.26 17.93 -1.45
N VAL A 102 7.61 17.01 -2.16
CA VAL A 102 6.15 16.81 -2.10
C VAL A 102 5.76 16.45 -0.67
N VAL A 103 6.46 15.52 -0.03
CA VAL A 103 6.18 15.19 1.37
C VAL A 103 6.46 16.40 2.28
N VAL A 104 7.55 17.13 2.09
CA VAL A 104 7.84 18.33 2.93
C VAL A 104 6.77 19.42 2.77
N THR A 105 6.24 19.62 1.56
CA THR A 105 5.26 20.69 1.26
C THR A 105 3.82 20.31 1.56
N THR A 106 3.45 19.04 1.39
CA THR A 106 2.11 18.52 1.75
C THR A 106 1.98 18.15 3.22
N GLN A 107 3.07 18.27 4.00
CA GLN A 107 3.06 18.22 5.45
C GLN A 107 3.04 19.66 5.96
N PRO A 108 1.87 20.24 6.30
CA PRO A 108 1.86 21.42 7.14
C PRO A 108 2.71 21.12 8.38
N SER A 109 3.58 22.05 8.77
CA SER A 109 4.43 21.91 9.96
C SER A 109 3.64 21.61 11.25
N SER A 110 2.31 21.78 11.25
CA SER A 110 1.41 21.40 12.34
C SER A 110 0.96 19.93 12.36
N TRP A 111 1.16 19.15 11.28
CA TRP A 111 0.61 17.79 11.11
C TRP A 111 1.63 16.65 11.32
N PHE A 112 2.94 16.93 11.31
CA PHE A 112 3.99 15.91 11.42
C PHE A 112 4.90 16.13 12.64
N HIS A 113 4.29 16.25 13.83
CA HIS A 113 5.04 16.05 15.07
C HIS A 113 5.07 14.54 15.37
N PRO A 114 6.24 13.86 15.33
CA PRO A 114 6.33 12.44 15.68
C PRO A 114 5.85 12.14 17.11
N GLU A 115 5.85 13.16 17.98
CA GLU A 115 5.29 13.07 19.32
C GLU A 115 3.74 13.03 19.33
N ILE A 116 3.09 13.74 18.39
CA ILE A 116 1.63 13.74 18.24
C ILE A 116 1.15 12.42 17.65
N GLU A 117 1.86 11.85 16.67
CA GLU A 117 1.52 10.53 16.12
C GLU A 117 1.67 9.42 17.18
N LYS A 118 2.78 9.43 17.93
CA LYS A 118 2.95 8.54 19.10
C LYS A 118 1.87 8.73 20.14
N GLU A 119 1.42 9.97 20.39
CA GLU A 119 0.35 10.23 21.35
C GLU A 119 -1.02 9.77 20.84
N ILE A 120 -1.31 9.97 19.56
CA ILE A 120 -2.53 9.44 18.92
C ILE A 120 -2.54 7.92 18.96
N GLU A 121 -1.42 7.26 18.64
CA GLU A 121 -1.26 5.81 18.74
C GLU A 121 -1.42 5.32 20.19
N ARG A 122 -0.80 6.01 21.17
CA ARG A 122 -0.97 5.72 22.60
C ARG A 122 -2.43 5.87 23.03
N ARG A 123 -3.14 6.90 22.57
CA ARG A 123 -4.57 7.12 22.88
C ARG A 123 -5.43 6.02 22.27
N MET A 124 -5.19 5.65 21.02
CA MET A 124 -5.89 4.54 20.37
C MET A 124 -5.62 3.20 21.08
N ALA A 125 -4.37 2.95 21.50
CA ALA A 125 -4.01 1.74 22.23
C ALA A 125 -4.71 1.66 23.59
N ARG A 126 -4.73 2.76 24.35
CA ARG A 126 -5.47 2.85 25.62
C ARG A 126 -6.96 2.59 25.45
N ALA A 127 -7.60 3.28 24.49
CA ALA A 127 -9.02 3.09 24.23
C ALA A 127 -9.37 1.64 23.82
N ASN A 128 -8.48 1.00 23.07
CA ASN A 128 -8.63 -0.40 22.69
C ASN A 128 -8.45 -1.35 23.89
N GLU A 129 -7.49 -1.07 24.77
CA GLU A 129 -7.27 -1.84 26.00
C GLU A 129 -8.44 -1.71 26.98
N GLU A 130 -8.97 -0.49 27.15
CA GLU A 130 -10.17 -0.21 27.95
C GLU A 130 -11.39 -0.96 27.40
N SER A 131 -11.63 -0.92 26.08
CA SER A 131 -12.70 -1.70 25.45
C SER A 131 -12.52 -3.20 25.66
N ASN A 132 -11.30 -3.73 25.48
CA ASN A 132 -11.02 -5.15 25.68
C ASN A 132 -11.18 -5.58 27.14
N ALA A 133 -10.78 -4.73 28.10
CA ALA A 133 -10.98 -4.98 29.52
C ALA A 133 -12.46 -4.99 29.88
N ALA A 134 -13.25 -4.06 29.35
CA ALA A 134 -14.70 -4.02 29.54
C ALA A 134 -15.38 -5.27 28.97
N ILE A 135 -14.99 -5.70 27.75
CA ILE A 135 -15.48 -6.94 27.14
C ILE A 135 -15.14 -8.14 28.02
N LYS A 136 -13.91 -8.22 28.55
CA LYS A 136 -13.49 -9.32 29.41
C LYS A 136 -14.28 -9.35 30.72
N GLN A 137 -14.52 -8.19 31.35
CA GLN A 137 -15.37 -8.13 32.55
C GLN A 137 -16.81 -8.56 32.26
N LEU A 138 -17.37 -8.13 31.13
CA LEU A 138 -18.71 -8.53 30.71
C LEU A 138 -18.79 -10.06 30.54
N GLN A 139 -17.79 -10.67 29.90
CA GLN A 139 -17.68 -12.12 29.75
C GLN A 139 -17.58 -12.84 31.11
N GLU A 140 -16.82 -12.28 32.06
CA GLU A 140 -16.68 -12.82 33.42
C GLU A 140 -18.02 -12.77 34.16
N ASN A 141 -18.76 -11.68 34.04
CA ASN A 141 -20.08 -11.52 34.65
C ASN A 141 -21.08 -12.52 34.10
N TYR A 142 -21.17 -12.65 32.77
CA TYR A 142 -22.02 -13.66 32.14
C TYR A 142 -21.64 -15.08 32.56
N ARG A 143 -20.35 -15.39 32.71
CA ARG A 143 -19.89 -16.70 33.18
C ARG A 143 -20.42 -17.00 34.58
N LYS A 144 -20.32 -16.05 35.50
CA LYS A 144 -20.84 -16.20 36.88
C LYS A 144 -22.35 -16.39 36.90
N GLU A 145 -23.06 -15.61 36.11
CA GLU A 145 -24.52 -15.67 36.02
C GLU A 145 -24.99 -17.04 35.48
N ILE A 146 -24.30 -17.56 34.45
CA ILE A 146 -24.52 -18.90 33.94
C ILE A 146 -24.28 -19.96 35.02
N ASP A 147 -23.21 -19.84 35.82
CA ASP A 147 -22.90 -20.82 36.86
C ASP A 147 -23.90 -20.79 38.03
N GLU A 148 -24.42 -19.61 38.39
CA GLU A 148 -25.52 -19.51 39.36
C GLU A 148 -26.81 -20.13 38.82
N LEU A 149 -27.16 -19.88 37.56
CA LEU A 149 -28.31 -20.52 36.93
C LEU A 149 -28.18 -22.04 36.90
N LYS A 150 -26.98 -22.57 36.63
CA LYS A 150 -26.72 -24.02 36.70
C LYS A 150 -26.93 -24.58 38.10
N LYS A 151 -26.44 -23.90 39.14
CA LYS A 151 -26.64 -24.33 40.54
C LYS A 151 -28.13 -24.36 40.89
N LEU A 152 -28.88 -23.33 40.49
CA LEU A 152 -30.31 -23.26 40.74
C LEU A 152 -31.06 -24.41 40.05
N ILE A 153 -30.75 -24.68 38.78
CA ILE A 153 -31.33 -25.80 38.02
C ILE A 153 -31.07 -27.14 38.71
N ILE A 154 -29.83 -27.38 39.17
CA ILE A 154 -29.48 -28.62 39.88
C ILE A 154 -30.27 -28.72 41.20
N SER A 155 -30.36 -27.64 41.97
CA SER A 155 -31.12 -27.60 43.22
C SER A 155 -32.60 -27.88 43.00
N SER A 156 -33.23 -27.26 42.00
CA SER A 156 -34.64 -27.49 41.67
C SER A 156 -34.91 -28.91 41.18
N ARG A 157 -33.97 -29.51 40.43
CA ARG A 157 -34.09 -30.91 39.99
C ARG A 157 -34.06 -31.88 41.17
N ASN A 158 -33.16 -31.66 42.13
CA ASN A 158 -33.04 -32.51 43.31
C ASN A 158 -34.25 -32.41 44.25
N GLN A 159 -34.95 -31.26 44.31
CA GLN A 159 -36.20 -31.13 45.06
C GLN A 159 -37.34 -31.91 44.41
N HIS A 160 -37.45 -31.88 43.08
CA HIS A 160 -38.48 -32.64 42.36
C HIS A 160 -38.31 -34.17 42.54
N GLU A 161 -37.07 -34.66 42.56
CA GLU A 161 -36.79 -36.09 42.81
C GLU A 161 -37.16 -36.52 44.25
N GLN A 162 -37.02 -35.64 45.24
CA GLN A 162 -37.43 -35.92 46.63
C GLN A 162 -38.96 -35.93 46.82
N ASP A 163 -39.67 -35.04 46.14
CA ASP A 163 -41.14 -34.97 46.20
C ASP A 163 -41.80 -36.17 45.49
N ASP A 164 -41.19 -36.68 44.41
CA ASP A 164 -41.64 -37.89 43.70
C ASP A 164 -41.37 -39.19 44.49
N GLU A 165 -40.33 -39.22 45.34
CA GLU A 165 -40.01 -40.35 46.22
C GLU A 165 -40.87 -40.36 47.49
N ALA A 166 -41.33 -39.18 47.95
CA ALA A 166 -42.26 -39.03 49.08
C ALA A 166 -43.73 -39.31 48.72
N SER A 167 -44.06 -39.42 47.42
CA SER A 167 -45.42 -39.70 46.91
C SER A 167 -45.69 -41.19 46.59
N LYS A 168 -44.75 -42.10 46.88
CA LYS A 168 -44.90 -43.56 46.76
C LYS A 168 -45.07 -44.21 48.13
#